data_AF-A0A1S6HCQ7-F1
#
_entry.id   AF-A0A1S6HCQ7-F1
#
_cell.length_a   1.000
_cell.length_b   1.000
_cell.length_c   1.000
_cell.angle_alpha   90.00
_cell.angle_beta   90.00
_cell.angle_gamma   90.00
#
_symmetry.space_group_name_H-M   'P 1'
#
loop_
_entity.id
_entity.type
_entity.pdbx_description
1 polymer ?
#
loop_
_entity_poly.entity_id
_entity_poly.type
_entity_poly.pdbx_seq_one_letter_code
_entity_poly.pdbx_strand_id
1 'polypeptide(L)'
;MTKHCIYCKTQIDENSVVDVCRRCGVGVWGEKMFAAILQNMSQAKEAGDLFQGTVTHSPSPNKPKQVLSKNDFVEKSLGEKPSSDVFSEDNEVFAP
;
A
#
# COMPACT_ATOMS: atom_id res chain seq x y z
N MET A 1 -7.07 -18.54 19.29
CA MET A 1 -8.42 -18.17 18.82
C MET A 1 -8.40 -18.31 17.32
N THR A 2 -9.23 -19.19 16.77
CA THR A 2 -9.12 -19.57 15.36
C THR A 2 -9.67 -18.46 14.46
N LYS A 3 -8.83 -17.94 13.56
CA LYS A 3 -9.24 -16.94 12.56
C LYS A 3 -9.89 -17.62 11.36
N HIS A 4 -10.85 -16.94 10.76
CA HIS A 4 -11.57 -17.42 9.59
C HIS A 4 -11.65 -16.33 8.53
N CYS A 5 -11.58 -16.73 7.26
CA CYS A 5 -11.75 -15.82 6.14
C CYS A 5 -13.17 -15.22 6.15
N ILE A 6 -13.29 -13.90 6.13
CA ILE A 6 -14.60 -13.23 6.11
C ILE A 6 -15.45 -13.57 4.86
N TYR A 7 -14.82 -14.01 3.76
CA TYR A 7 -15.50 -14.31 2.51
C TYR A 7 -15.86 -15.79 2.38
N CYS A 8 -14.88 -16.68 2.46
CA CYS A 8 -15.06 -18.10 2.20
C CYS A 8 -15.11 -18.96 3.48
N LYS A 9 -14.99 -18.33 4.66
CA LYS A 9 -15.00 -18.99 5.98
C LYS A 9 -13.93 -20.06 6.17
N THR A 10 -12.95 -20.14 5.27
CA THR A 10 -11.80 -21.04 5.42
C THR A 10 -10.96 -20.63 6.63
N GLN A 11 -10.42 -21.61 7.34
CA GLN A 11 -9.52 -21.41 8.45
C GLN A 11 -8.28 -20.62 8.01
N ILE A 12 -7.90 -19.62 8.81
CA ILE A 12 -6.71 -18.78 8.63
C ILE A 12 -5.81 -18.98 9.85
N ASP A 13 -4.50 -18.92 9.62
CA ASP A 13 -3.50 -18.99 10.68
C ASP A 13 -3.72 -17.90 11.74
N GLU A 14 -3.60 -18.24 13.01
CA GLU A 14 -3.85 -17.30 14.10
C GLU A 14 -2.87 -16.12 14.09
N ASN A 15 -1.66 -16.33 13.55
CA ASN A 15 -0.63 -15.30 13.44
C ASN A 15 -0.86 -14.33 12.28
N SER A 16 -1.79 -14.65 11.37
CA SER A 16 -2.14 -13.77 10.25
C SER A 16 -2.60 -12.40 10.75
N VAL A 17 -2.10 -11.35 10.10
CA VAL A 17 -2.47 -9.96 10.40
C VAL A 17 -3.81 -9.53 9.79
N VAL A 18 -4.41 -10.39 8.95
CA VAL A 18 -5.69 -10.16 8.29
C VAL A 18 -6.59 -11.40 8.36
N ASP A 19 -7.90 -11.17 8.35
CA ASP A 19 -8.95 -12.21 8.33
C ASP A 19 -9.42 -12.53 6.89
N VAL A 20 -8.49 -12.51 5.93
CA VAL A 20 -8.77 -12.79 4.52
C VAL A 20 -7.75 -13.80 3.97
N CYS A 21 -8.24 -14.87 3.35
CA CYS A 21 -7.36 -15.87 2.75
C CYS A 21 -6.76 -15.34 1.43
N ARG A 22 -5.61 -15.87 1.01
CA ARG A 22 -4.92 -15.41 -0.21
C ARG A 22 -5.81 -15.43 -1.45
N ARG A 23 -6.64 -16.47 -1.62
CA ARG A 23 -7.55 -16.59 -2.77
C ARG A 23 -8.56 -15.45 -2.83
N CYS A 24 -9.23 -15.17 -1.71
CA CYS A 24 -10.22 -14.09 -1.65
C CYS A 24 -9.55 -12.71 -1.70
N GLY A 25 -8.43 -12.52 -1.02
CA GLY A 25 -7.71 -11.23 -1.03
C GLY A 25 -7.21 -10.86 -2.42
N VAL A 26 -6.63 -11.82 -3.15
CA VAL A 26 -6.23 -11.62 -4.54
C VAL A 26 -7.44 -11.41 -5.45
N GLY A 27 -8.57 -12.10 -5.20
CA GLY A 27 -9.79 -11.90 -5.98
C GLY A 27 -10.45 -10.53 -5.81
N VAL A 28 -10.37 -9.94 -4.61
CA VAL A 28 -10.99 -8.64 -4.30
C VAL A 28 -10.07 -7.48 -4.66
N TRP A 29 -8.77 -7.56 -4.33
CA TRP A 29 -7.83 -6.44 -4.47
C TRP A 29 -6.77 -6.65 -5.55
N GLY A 30 -6.60 -7.87 -6.07
CA GLY A 30 -5.46 -8.23 -6.92
C GLY A 30 -4.19 -8.51 -6.11
N GLU A 31 -3.23 -9.18 -6.74
CA GLU A 31 -2.03 -9.67 -6.06
C GLU A 31 -1.15 -8.55 -5.51
N LYS A 32 -0.98 -7.46 -6.26
CA LYS A 32 -0.14 -6.32 -5.87
C LYS A 32 -0.71 -5.59 -4.65
N MET A 33 -2.00 -5.28 -4.64
CA MET A 33 -2.62 -4.60 -3.50
C MET A 33 -2.69 -5.51 -2.28
N PHE A 34 -3.02 -6.79 -2.46
CA PHE A 34 -3.08 -7.71 -1.33
C PHE A 34 -1.70 -7.89 -0.67
N ALA A 35 -0.63 -7.96 -1.48
CA ALA A 35 0.74 -7.98 -0.96
C ALA A 35 1.09 -6.71 -0.17
N ALA A 36 0.73 -5.53 -0.70
CA ALA A 36 0.95 -4.26 0.00
C ALA A 36 0.16 -4.16 1.31
N ILE A 37 -1.09 -4.63 1.34
CA ILE A 37 -1.92 -4.67 2.55
C ILE A 37 -1.26 -5.56 3.61
N LEU A 38 -0.85 -6.78 3.23
CA LEU A 38 -0.17 -7.70 4.13
C LEU A 38 1.12 -7.12 4.70
N GLN A 39 1.93 -6.48 3.84
CA GLN A 39 3.17 -5.84 4.25
C GLN A 39 2.92 -4.71 5.25
N ASN A 40 1.99 -3.80 4.94
CA ASN A 40 1.66 -2.66 5.80
C ASN A 40 1.09 -3.13 7.16
N MET A 41 0.21 -4.13 7.15
CA MET A 41 -0.35 -4.69 8.39
C MET A 41 0.69 -5.42 9.23
N SER A 42 1.64 -6.13 8.60
CA SER A 42 2.75 -6.76 9.32
C SER A 42 3.66 -5.72 9.99
N GLN A 43 4.01 -4.65 9.26
CA GLN A 43 4.79 -3.55 9.79
C GLN A 43 4.07 -2.84 10.95
N ALA A 44 2.77 -2.61 10.83
CA ALA A 44 1.98 -2.01 11.91
C ALA A 44 1.88 -2.90 13.15
N LYS A 45 1.84 -4.23 12.97
CA LYS A 45 1.89 -5.20 14.07
C LYS A 45 3.24 -5.14 14.79
N GLU A 46 4.34 -5.09 14.06
CA GLU A 46 5.69 -4.95 14.63
C GLU A 46 5.89 -3.61 15.33
N ALA A 47 5.35 -2.52 14.76
CA ALA A 47 5.40 -1.19 15.35
C ALA A 47 4.50 -1.03 16.60
N GLY A 48 3.62 -1.99 16.87
CA GLY A 48 2.63 -1.92 17.95
C GLY A 48 1.50 -0.93 17.69
N ASP A 49 1.38 -0.39 16.47
CA ASP A 49 0.34 0.56 16.07
C ASP A 49 -1.03 -0.12 15.84
N LEU A 50 -1.02 -1.45 15.66
CA LEU A 50 -2.26 -2.23 15.56
C LEU A 50 -3.06 -2.26 16.87
N PHE A 51 -2.43 -1.93 18.01
CA PHE A 51 -3.10 -1.81 19.30
C PHE A 51 -3.60 -0.38 19.51
N GLN A 52 -4.75 -0.04 18.92
CA GLN A 52 -5.48 1.15 19.32
C GLN A 52 -6.05 0.91 20.72
N GLY A 53 -5.42 1.55 21.71
CA GLY A 53 -5.59 1.28 23.13
C GLY A 53 -7.03 1.12 23.59
N THR A 54 -7.21 0.24 24.58
CA THR A 54 -8.46 0.06 25.30
C THR A 54 -8.99 1.42 25.76
N VAL A 55 -10.26 1.74 25.48
CA VAL A 55 -10.94 2.91 26.05
C VAL A 55 -11.21 2.67 27.54
N THR A 56 -10.17 2.66 28.36
CA THR A 56 -10.29 2.89 29.79
C THR A 56 -10.44 4.39 29.99
N HIS A 57 -11.57 4.80 30.59
CA HIS A 57 -11.82 6.20 30.97
C HIS A 57 -10.81 6.64 32.04
N SER A 58 -9.62 7.08 31.62
CA SER A 58 -8.69 7.81 32.46
C SER A 58 -7.87 8.79 31.59
N PRO A 59 -7.74 10.07 32.00
CA PRO A 59 -7.08 11.07 31.18
C PRO A 59 -5.56 11.00 31.38
N SER A 60 -4.78 10.54 30.38
CA SER A 60 -3.36 10.91 30.23
C SER A 60 -2.79 10.53 28.84
N PRO A 61 -1.57 10.99 28.48
CA PRO A 61 -1.33 12.16 27.66
C PRO A 61 -0.97 11.81 26.21
N ASN A 62 -1.18 12.80 25.34
CA ASN A 62 -0.95 12.77 23.90
C ASN A 62 0.41 12.17 23.47
N LYS A 63 0.38 11.16 22.58
CA LYS A 63 1.46 10.96 21.61
C LYS A 63 1.28 11.98 20.49
N PRO A 64 2.35 12.63 19.99
CA PRO A 64 2.23 13.57 18.88
C PRO A 64 1.76 12.81 17.64
N LYS A 65 0.55 13.15 17.17
CA LYS A 65 0.11 12.86 15.81
C LYS A 65 1.20 13.37 14.88
N GLN A 66 1.77 12.50 14.06
CA GLN A 66 2.57 13.00 12.94
C GLN A 66 1.64 13.84 12.08
N VAL A 67 1.83 15.14 12.17
CA VAL A 67 1.20 16.14 11.32
C VAL A 67 1.72 15.82 9.93
N LEU A 68 0.86 15.27 9.07
CA LEU A 68 1.09 15.30 7.64
C LEU A 68 1.18 16.79 7.26
N SER A 69 2.41 17.29 7.14
CA SER A 69 2.68 18.69 6.84
C SER A 69 2.22 18.95 5.41
N LYS A 70 1.05 19.58 5.28
CA LYS A 70 0.71 20.38 4.11
C LYS A 70 1.68 21.55 4.10
N ASN A 71 2.74 21.48 3.29
CA ASN A 71 3.48 22.62 2.76
C ASN A 71 4.49 22.14 1.72
N ASP A 72 4.05 22.02 0.46
CA ASP A 72 4.89 22.23 -0.73
C ASP A 72 3.98 22.76 -1.85
N PHE A 73 3.37 23.91 -1.58
CA PHE A 73 2.87 24.82 -2.61
C PHE A 73 3.90 25.94 -2.72
N VAL A 74 4.87 25.77 -3.63
CA VAL A 74 5.56 26.88 -4.28
C VAL A 74 5.77 26.48 -5.73
N GLU A 75 4.98 27.10 -6.60
CA GLU A 75 5.29 27.29 -8.01
C GLU A 75 6.66 27.96 -8.16
N LYS A 76 7.52 27.37 -8.99
CA LYS A 76 8.59 28.12 -9.64
C LYS A 76 8.83 27.59 -11.06
N SER A 77 8.00 28.12 -11.96
CA SER A 77 8.36 28.76 -13.23
C SER A 77 9.59 28.28 -14.06
N LEU A 78 9.25 28.03 -15.34
CA LEU A 78 9.98 28.31 -16.60
C LEU A 78 11.12 27.40 -17.08
N GLY A 79 10.91 26.90 -18.32
CA GLY A 79 11.93 26.42 -19.27
C GLY A 79 12.39 25.00 -18.97
N GLU A 80 12.43 24.03 -19.89
CA GLU A 80 12.77 24.09 -21.30
C GLU A 80 11.99 23.03 -22.11
N LYS A 81 11.85 23.28 -23.40
CA LYS A 81 11.14 22.44 -24.38
C LYS A 81 11.75 21.02 -24.44
N PRO A 82 10.98 19.93 -24.55
CA PRO A 82 11.52 18.72 -25.13
C PRO A 82 11.77 18.97 -26.61
N SER A 83 13.05 18.98 -27.01
CA SER A 83 13.42 18.93 -28.41
C SER A 83 12.80 17.67 -29.02
N SER A 84 12.06 17.90 -30.09
CA SER A 84 11.90 16.93 -31.16
C SER A 84 13.26 16.39 -31.61
N ASP A 85 13.24 15.31 -32.39
CA ASP A 85 14.42 14.68 -33.02
C ASP A 85 15.14 13.75 -32.02
N VAL A 86 15.04 12.43 -32.10
CA VAL A 86 15.39 11.59 -33.25
C VAL A 86 14.57 10.28 -33.18
N PHE A 87 13.67 10.08 -34.14
CA PHE A 87 13.18 8.76 -34.52
C PHE A 87 13.94 8.39 -35.79
N SER A 88 15.01 7.60 -35.65
CA SER A 88 15.69 7.03 -36.82
C SER A 88 14.96 5.77 -37.24
N GLU A 89 14.21 5.92 -38.33
CA GLU A 89 13.89 4.84 -39.25
C GLU A 89 15.19 4.31 -39.86
N ASP A 90 15.47 3.02 -39.69
CA ASP A 90 16.26 2.29 -40.69
C ASP A 90 15.51 1.00 -41.00
N ASN A 91 14.64 1.18 -42.00
CA ASN A 91 14.11 0.15 -42.87
C ASN A 91 15.21 -0.24 -43.86
N GLU A 92 15.85 -1.39 -43.67
CA GLU A 92 16.48 -2.11 -44.79
C GLU A 92 15.89 -3.51 -44.88
N VAL A 93 14.82 -3.57 -45.67
CA VAL A 93 14.62 -4.50 -46.80
C VAL A 93 15.76 -5.50 -46.99
N PHE A 94 15.44 -6.79 -46.83
CA PHE A 94 15.88 -7.79 -47.80
C PHE A 94 14.77 -8.82 -48.00
N ALA A 95 14.17 -8.77 -49.18
CA ALA A 95 13.38 -9.82 -49.81
C ALA A 95 14.01 -10.08 -51.19
N PRO A 96 13.61 -11.11 -51.94
CA PRO A 96 12.95 -12.37 -51.56
C PRO A 96 13.91 -13.57 -51.45
#